data_AF-A0A2D5QA60-F1
#
_entry.id   AF-A0A2D5QA60-F1
#
_cell.length_a   1.000
_cell.length_b   1.000
_cell.length_c   1.000
_cell.angle_alpha   90.00
_cell.angle_beta   90.00
_cell.angle_gamma   90.00
#
_symmetry.space_group_name_H-M   'P 1'
#
loop_
_entity.id
_entity.type
_entity.pdbx_description
1 polymer ?
#
loop_
_entity_poly.entity_id
_entity_poly.type
_entity_poly.pdbx_seq_one_letter_code
_entity_poly.pdbx_strand_id
1 'polypeptide(L)'
;MHQPQRLYHPDGWASGELDMVLRWDGHIRIVDIKLGTPHSAFSASLEHQLRFYAWLWHETHDGQTVHGMEGWYLEASERVAYTPPVVDEISELTNAYKEHYAAMQSHDAGVISFPAPPSVACKGDAAGCGWCAVARTQDGTWVLPERFEWVKALPEVRMKTPYAPLGDVQGRVTVTGRLTGMWGPMPNHFAEHVLGAVLVVGQQHITVEESEPGAFPQLHDHAEQDLVLIDALPGVWRDQARLYVDGHTQLRHRAELSDDDMPEVTRLGLLRTRANVKGHVLSIRQRTGVRVDGKPWAMVSLMLWDGHHVAEVVAFGASINQRLLDLRPGDGLAMTGVELGWRSGILQLRIDNRKTRIETFTPS
;
A
#
# COMPACT_ATOMS: atom_id res chain seq x y z
N MET A 1 21.46 -7.37 -7.20
CA MET A 1 21.95 -7.78 -5.86
C MET A 1 21.16 -9.03 -5.47
N HIS A 2 21.77 -10.21 -5.47
CA HIS A 2 21.13 -11.40 -4.89
C HIS A 2 21.18 -11.25 -3.37
N GLN A 3 20.03 -11.09 -2.72
CA GLN A 3 19.94 -11.26 -1.27
C GLN A 3 19.93 -12.76 -1.00
N PRO A 4 21.00 -13.35 -0.42
CA PRO A 4 21.16 -14.81 -0.37
C PRO A 4 20.10 -15.52 0.47
N GLN A 5 19.35 -14.81 1.30
CA GLN A 5 18.28 -15.35 2.17
C GLN A 5 16.89 -15.31 1.54
N ARG A 6 16.71 -14.62 0.40
CA ARG A 6 15.38 -14.41 -0.20
C ARG A 6 15.20 -15.22 -1.47
N LEU A 7 14.10 -15.97 -1.51
CA LEU A 7 13.62 -16.68 -2.68
C LEU A 7 12.58 -15.83 -3.42
N TYR A 8 12.59 -15.91 -4.74
CA TYR A 8 11.65 -15.24 -5.62
C TYR A 8 11.05 -16.29 -6.55
N HIS A 9 9.72 -16.33 -6.62
CA HIS A 9 9.03 -17.17 -7.59
C HIS A 9 9.52 -16.79 -9.01
N PRO A 10 9.72 -17.74 -9.95
CA PRO A 10 10.23 -17.45 -11.29
C PRO A 10 9.45 -16.36 -12.04
N ASP A 11 8.13 -16.39 -11.91
CA ASP A 11 7.23 -15.39 -12.49
C ASP A 11 7.14 -14.06 -11.71
N GLY A 12 7.88 -13.91 -10.62
CA GLY A 12 8.03 -12.63 -9.90
C GLY A 12 6.88 -12.18 -8.98
N TRP A 13 5.80 -12.96 -8.85
CA TRP A 13 4.61 -12.57 -8.07
C TRP A 13 4.63 -12.98 -6.58
N ALA A 14 5.61 -13.78 -6.16
CA ALA A 14 5.79 -14.19 -4.78
C ALA A 14 7.25 -14.15 -4.35
N SER A 15 7.51 -13.81 -3.08
CA SER A 15 8.84 -13.89 -2.48
C SER A 15 8.75 -14.27 -1.01
N GLY A 16 9.79 -14.93 -0.51
CA GLY A 16 9.89 -15.40 0.87
C GLY A 16 11.32 -15.35 1.35
N GLU A 17 11.49 -15.08 2.64
CA GLU A 17 12.80 -15.01 3.29
C GLU A 17 12.90 -16.17 4.28
N LEU A 18 13.93 -17.00 4.11
CA LEU A 18 14.16 -18.17 4.96
C LEU A 18 15.26 -17.84 5.98
N ASP A 19 15.00 -18.13 7.25
CA ASP A 19 16.03 -17.98 8.29
C ASP A 19 17.11 -19.06 8.12
N MET A 20 16.70 -20.33 8.00
CA MET A 20 17.63 -21.45 7.88
C MET A 20 17.03 -22.64 7.12
N VAL A 21 17.88 -23.30 6.33
CA VAL A 21 17.59 -24.59 5.70
C VAL A 21 18.63 -25.61 6.15
N LEU A 22 18.20 -26.63 6.89
CA LEU A 22 19.04 -27.70 7.41
C LEU A 22 19.01 -28.92 6.48
N ARG A 23 20.18 -29.50 6.18
CA ARG A 23 20.33 -30.67 5.27
C ARG A 23 21.47 -31.62 5.67
N TRP A 24 21.99 -31.49 6.87
CA TRP A 24 23.23 -32.17 7.27
C TRP A 24 23.08 -33.70 7.29
N ASP A 25 21.86 -34.22 7.45
CA ASP A 25 21.52 -35.63 7.41
C ASP A 25 20.91 -36.07 6.07
N GLY A 26 21.00 -35.23 5.04
CA GLY A 26 20.41 -35.49 3.73
C GLY A 26 18.90 -35.16 3.63
N HIS A 27 18.23 -34.83 4.73
CA HIS A 27 16.82 -34.43 4.72
C HIS A 27 16.68 -32.92 4.80
N ILE A 28 15.97 -32.35 3.82
CA ILE A 28 15.73 -30.91 3.75
C ILE A 28 14.72 -30.50 4.82
N ARG A 29 15.12 -29.59 5.72
CA ARG A 29 14.25 -29.00 6.75
C ARG A 29 14.30 -27.48 6.69
N ILE A 30 13.13 -26.85 6.61
CA ILE A 30 13.00 -25.39 6.72
C ILE A 30 12.79 -25.05 8.18
N VAL A 31 13.59 -24.11 8.69
CA VAL A 31 13.54 -23.66 10.07
C VAL A 31 13.37 -22.15 10.10
N ASP A 32 12.36 -21.68 10.84
CA ASP A 32 12.15 -20.28 11.16
C ASP A 32 12.39 -20.05 12.66
N ILE A 33 13.21 -19.05 12.98
CA ILE A 33 13.72 -18.78 14.32
C ILE A 33 12.96 -17.58 14.89
N LYS A 34 12.19 -17.82 15.95
CA LYS A 34 11.43 -16.79 16.65
C LYS A 34 12.08 -16.49 17.99
N LEU A 35 12.15 -15.20 18.32
CA LEU A 35 12.61 -14.75 19.64
C LEU A 35 11.65 -15.18 20.75
N GLY A 36 10.34 -15.21 20.50
CA GLY A 36 9.30 -15.42 21.51
C GLY A 36 9.00 -16.89 21.86
N THR A 37 7.74 -17.15 22.22
CA THR A 37 7.21 -18.46 22.66
C THR A 37 6.18 -19.05 21.67
N PRO A 38 6.07 -20.39 21.55
CA PRO A 38 5.06 -21.07 20.73
C PRO A 38 3.64 -20.98 21.31
N HIS A 39 3.45 -20.32 22.45
CA HIS A 39 2.14 -20.14 23.08
C HIS A 39 1.54 -18.75 22.83
N SER A 40 2.22 -17.90 22.07
CA SER A 40 1.74 -16.56 21.74
C SER A 40 0.75 -16.61 20.57
N ALA A 41 -0.19 -15.66 20.50
CA ALA A 41 -1.08 -15.54 19.34
C ALA A 41 -0.29 -15.37 18.02
N PHE A 42 0.88 -14.74 18.05
CA PHE A 42 1.76 -14.56 16.89
C PHE A 42 2.40 -15.86 16.38
N SER A 43 2.48 -16.89 17.22
CA SER A 43 3.01 -18.20 16.83
C SER A 43 2.01 -19.07 16.07
N ALA A 44 0.71 -18.80 16.21
CA ALA A 44 -0.36 -19.59 15.57
C ALA A 44 -0.32 -19.53 14.03
N SER A 45 0.26 -18.47 13.44
CA SER A 45 0.39 -18.33 11.99
C SER A 45 1.69 -18.91 11.42
N LEU A 46 2.61 -19.40 12.27
CA LEU A 46 3.92 -19.86 11.81
C LEU A 46 3.82 -21.06 10.86
N GLU A 47 2.89 -21.99 11.10
CA GLU A 47 2.67 -23.12 10.21
C GLU A 47 2.33 -22.67 8.78
N HIS A 48 1.43 -21.70 8.63
CA HIS A 48 1.06 -21.15 7.32
C HIS A 48 2.26 -20.48 6.63
N GLN A 49 3.09 -19.76 7.39
CA GLN A 49 4.32 -19.13 6.89
C GLN A 49 5.31 -20.19 6.40
N LEU A 50 5.55 -21.25 7.19
CA LEU A 50 6.46 -22.33 6.82
C LEU A 50 5.94 -23.14 5.64
N ARG A 51 4.63 -23.37 5.54
CA ARG A 51 4.00 -24.02 4.37
C ARG A 51 4.18 -23.19 3.10
N PHE A 52 4.05 -21.87 3.18
CA PHE A 52 4.37 -20.97 2.07
C PHE A 52 5.84 -21.09 1.65
N TYR A 53 6.76 -21.17 2.61
CA TYR A 53 8.18 -21.38 2.32
C TYR A 53 8.50 -22.75 1.71
N ALA A 54 7.83 -23.82 2.15
CA ALA A 54 7.97 -25.14 1.54
C ALA A 54 7.46 -25.17 0.09
N TRP A 55 6.32 -24.51 -0.17
CA TRP A 55 5.81 -24.31 -1.53
C TRP A 55 6.79 -23.48 -2.38
N LEU A 56 7.27 -22.34 -1.87
CA LEU A 56 8.19 -21.50 -2.63
C LEU A 56 9.52 -22.21 -2.88
N TRP A 57 9.97 -23.05 -1.94
CA TRP A 57 11.13 -23.93 -2.14
C TRP A 57 10.92 -24.84 -3.35
N HIS A 58 9.77 -25.52 -3.43
CA HIS A 58 9.41 -26.38 -4.56
C HIS A 58 9.44 -25.63 -5.89
N GLU A 59 8.80 -24.45 -5.97
CA GLU A 59 8.73 -23.63 -7.18
C GLU A 59 10.09 -23.08 -7.64
N THR A 60 11.06 -23.01 -6.75
CA THR A 60 12.37 -22.40 -7.03
C THR A 60 13.52 -23.41 -7.12
N HIS A 61 13.27 -24.68 -6.81
CA HIS A 61 14.29 -25.74 -6.75
C HIS A 61 13.84 -27.02 -7.47
N ASP A 62 13.41 -26.87 -8.73
CA ASP A 62 13.12 -27.99 -9.63
C ASP A 62 12.14 -29.04 -9.05
N GLY A 63 11.14 -28.58 -8.30
CA GLY A 63 10.12 -29.46 -7.70
C GLY A 63 10.58 -30.23 -6.45
N GLN A 64 11.69 -29.83 -5.82
CA GLN A 64 12.13 -30.45 -4.57
C GLN A 64 11.11 -30.25 -3.45
N THR A 65 10.85 -31.32 -2.70
CA THR A 65 10.03 -31.27 -1.48
C THR A 65 10.89 -31.16 -0.22
N VAL A 66 10.29 -30.64 0.85
CA VAL A 66 10.93 -30.57 2.17
C VAL A 66 10.42 -31.70 3.06
N HIS A 67 11.32 -32.23 3.89
CA HIS A 67 11.05 -33.36 4.77
C HIS A 67 10.52 -32.93 6.14
N GLY A 68 10.77 -31.68 6.54
CA GLY A 68 10.27 -31.14 7.79
C GLY A 68 10.26 -29.62 7.79
N MET A 69 9.40 -29.07 8.65
CA MET A 69 9.31 -27.65 8.94
C MET A 69 9.36 -27.47 10.46
N GLU A 70 10.16 -26.52 10.95
CA GLU A 70 10.33 -26.31 12.38
C GLU A 70 10.28 -24.83 12.75
N GLY A 71 9.58 -24.51 13.84
CA GLY A 71 9.68 -23.24 14.54
C GLY A 71 10.60 -23.37 15.75
N TRP A 72 11.68 -22.59 15.80
CA TRP A 72 12.62 -22.57 16.93
C TRP A 72 12.39 -21.33 17.78
N TYR A 73 11.93 -21.53 19.01
CA TYR A 73 11.52 -20.48 19.93
C TYR A 73 12.57 -20.27 21.00
N LEU A 74 13.35 -19.19 20.87
CA LEU A 74 14.56 -18.97 21.67
C LEU A 74 14.23 -18.66 23.14
N GLU A 75 13.21 -17.85 23.42
CA GLU A 75 12.80 -17.51 24.79
C GLU A 75 12.32 -18.76 25.56
N ALA A 76 11.51 -19.60 24.92
CA ALA A 76 11.01 -20.83 25.52
C ALA A 76 12.03 -21.99 25.49
N SER A 77 13.10 -21.87 24.69
CA SER A 77 14.01 -22.97 24.37
C SER A 77 13.29 -24.20 23.78
N GLU A 78 12.27 -23.95 22.95
CA GLU A 78 11.39 -24.98 22.38
C GLU A 78 11.56 -25.11 20.86
N ARG A 79 11.32 -26.32 20.35
CA ARG A 79 11.23 -26.61 18.92
C ARG A 79 9.87 -27.21 18.63
N VAL A 80 9.13 -26.60 17.72
CA VAL A 80 7.82 -27.08 17.28
C VAL A 80 7.96 -27.57 15.85
N ALA A 81 7.64 -28.83 15.62
CA ALA A 81 7.62 -29.42 14.29
C ALA A 81 6.24 -29.24 13.65
N TYR A 82 6.23 -28.95 12.35
CA TYR A 82 5.03 -28.83 11.52
C TYR A 82 5.12 -29.78 10.32
N THR A 83 3.97 -30.24 9.84
CA THR A 83 3.88 -31.18 8.72
C THR A 83 4.04 -30.44 7.38
N PRO A 84 5.07 -30.75 6.57
CA PRO A 84 5.22 -30.18 5.23
C PRO A 84 4.03 -30.46 4.32
N PRO A 85 3.75 -29.60 3.33
CA PRO A 85 2.80 -29.94 2.27
C PRO A 85 3.33 -31.12 1.44
N VAL A 86 2.45 -32.06 1.10
CA VAL A 86 2.77 -33.12 0.13
C VAL A 86 2.68 -32.60 -1.31
N VAL A 87 3.25 -33.33 -2.26
CA VAL A 87 3.30 -32.93 -3.69
C VAL A 87 1.92 -32.57 -4.24
N ASP A 88 0.89 -33.34 -3.89
CA ASP A 88 -0.47 -33.08 -4.38
C ASP A 88 -1.04 -31.76 -3.84
N GLU A 89 -0.67 -31.37 -2.61
CA GLU A 89 -1.08 -30.09 -2.01
C GLU A 89 -0.36 -28.88 -2.62
N ILE A 90 0.80 -29.06 -3.27
CA ILE A 90 1.58 -27.95 -3.87
C ILE A 90 0.76 -27.24 -4.96
N SER A 91 -0.01 -27.99 -5.76
CA SER A 91 -0.86 -27.41 -6.80
C SER A 91 -2.00 -26.58 -6.20
N GLU A 92 -2.58 -27.05 -5.10
CA GLU A 92 -3.64 -26.34 -4.37
C GLU A 92 -3.10 -25.06 -3.73
N LEU A 93 -1.91 -25.14 -3.10
CA LEU A 93 -1.21 -23.98 -2.54
C LEU A 93 -0.89 -22.94 -3.62
N THR A 94 -0.45 -23.38 -4.81
CA THR A 94 -0.19 -22.48 -5.94
C THR A 94 -1.43 -21.69 -6.32
N ASN A 95 -2.58 -22.36 -6.45
CA ASN A 95 -3.84 -21.70 -6.77
C ASN A 95 -4.26 -20.74 -5.66
N ALA A 96 -4.24 -21.18 -4.40
CA ALA A 96 -4.60 -20.35 -3.26
C ALA A 96 -3.73 -19.10 -3.14
N TYR A 97 -2.41 -19.22 -3.29
CA TYR A 97 -1.50 -18.08 -3.23
C TYR A 97 -1.64 -17.15 -4.42
N LYS A 98 -1.92 -17.67 -5.63
CA LYS A 98 -2.25 -16.83 -6.80
C LYS A 98 -3.56 -16.07 -6.59
N GLU A 99 -4.58 -16.70 -6.03
CA GLU A 99 -5.84 -16.04 -5.68
C GLU A 99 -5.62 -14.95 -4.63
N HIS A 100 -4.84 -15.21 -3.59
CA HIS A 100 -4.48 -14.19 -2.60
C HIS A 100 -3.69 -13.04 -3.22
N TYR A 101 -2.71 -13.34 -4.08
CA TYR A 101 -1.96 -12.33 -4.81
C TYR A 101 -2.90 -11.47 -5.66
N ALA A 102 -3.77 -12.09 -6.46
CA ALA A 102 -4.75 -11.39 -7.29
C ALA A 102 -5.69 -10.53 -6.43
N ALA A 103 -6.21 -11.05 -5.32
CA ALA A 103 -7.08 -10.32 -4.40
C ALA A 103 -6.38 -9.12 -3.74
N MET A 104 -5.09 -9.25 -3.42
CA MET A 104 -4.28 -8.14 -2.89
C MET A 104 -4.04 -7.07 -3.96
N GLN A 105 -3.79 -7.47 -5.21
CA GLN A 105 -3.61 -6.56 -6.33
C GLN A 105 -4.92 -5.87 -6.73
N SER A 106 -6.06 -6.54 -6.55
CA SER A 106 -7.39 -6.01 -6.85
C SER A 106 -8.07 -5.34 -5.67
N HIS A 107 -7.38 -5.14 -4.55
CA HIS A 107 -7.98 -4.50 -3.37
C HIS A 107 -8.31 -3.03 -3.64
N ASP A 108 -9.24 -2.46 -2.87
CA ASP A 108 -9.79 -1.13 -3.13
C ASP A 108 -8.70 -0.07 -3.33
N ALA A 109 -8.64 0.48 -4.53
CA ALA A 109 -7.81 1.63 -4.87
C ALA A 109 -8.59 2.92 -4.62
N GLY A 110 -7.90 3.97 -4.18
CA GLY A 110 -8.53 5.23 -3.82
C GLY A 110 -8.46 5.54 -2.33
N VAL A 111 -9.57 6.05 -1.82
CA VAL A 111 -9.77 6.38 -0.40
C VAL A 111 -10.38 5.17 0.29
N ILE A 112 -9.83 4.75 1.42
CA ILE A 112 -10.26 3.53 2.12
C ILE A 112 -11.41 3.88 3.06
N SER A 113 -12.56 3.22 2.92
CA SER A 113 -13.65 3.32 3.88
C SER A 113 -13.28 2.67 5.21
N PHE A 114 -13.54 3.38 6.32
CA PHE A 114 -13.30 2.89 7.67
C PHE A 114 -14.22 3.59 8.67
N PRO A 115 -14.93 2.86 9.54
CA PRO A 115 -14.93 1.39 9.69
C PRO A 115 -15.53 0.65 8.50
N ALA A 116 -15.15 -0.61 8.32
CA ALA A 116 -15.72 -1.44 7.26
C ALA A 116 -17.14 -1.92 7.63
N PRO A 117 -17.99 -2.28 6.66
CA PRO A 117 -19.21 -3.03 6.95
C PRO A 117 -18.90 -4.40 7.60
N PRO A 118 -19.72 -4.90 8.55
CA PRO A 118 -19.48 -6.20 9.19
C PRO A 118 -19.40 -7.39 8.22
N SER A 119 -20.02 -7.28 7.04
CA SER A 119 -19.97 -8.32 6.00
C SER A 119 -18.59 -8.49 5.36
N VAL A 120 -17.72 -7.49 5.46
CA VAL A 120 -16.37 -7.51 4.87
C VAL A 120 -15.25 -7.39 5.92
N ALA A 121 -15.60 -7.10 7.18
CA ALA A 121 -14.61 -6.98 8.24
C ALA A 121 -13.98 -8.33 8.61
N CYS A 122 -12.68 -8.31 8.94
CA CYS A 122 -11.95 -9.45 9.50
C CYS A 122 -12.56 -9.83 10.85
N LYS A 123 -12.49 -11.11 11.23
CA LYS A 123 -12.92 -11.57 12.58
C LYS A 123 -12.05 -11.02 13.72
N GLY A 124 -10.83 -10.57 13.43
CA GLY A 124 -9.91 -10.04 14.44
C GLY A 124 -9.10 -11.10 15.20
N ASP A 125 -9.32 -12.38 14.90
CA ASP A 125 -8.73 -13.50 15.63
C ASP A 125 -7.25 -13.73 15.25
N ALA A 126 -6.86 -13.36 14.02
CA ALA A 126 -5.49 -13.50 13.57
C ALA A 126 -4.58 -12.47 14.24
N ALA A 127 -3.38 -12.90 14.66
CA ALA A 127 -2.40 -11.99 15.25
C ALA A 127 -2.04 -10.85 14.31
N GLY A 128 -2.08 -9.62 14.81
CA GLY A 128 -1.90 -8.41 14.00
C GLY A 128 -3.14 -7.95 13.23
N CYS A 129 -4.16 -8.79 13.02
CA CYS A 129 -5.48 -8.34 12.56
C CYS A 129 -6.15 -7.58 13.71
N GLY A 130 -6.45 -6.31 13.52
CA GLY A 130 -7.09 -5.48 14.54
C GLY A 130 -7.96 -4.40 13.92
N TRP A 131 -7.33 -3.48 13.21
CA TRP A 131 -8.03 -2.38 12.55
C TRP A 131 -9.05 -2.89 11.53
N CYS A 132 -8.72 -3.92 10.74
CA CYS A 132 -9.66 -4.51 9.78
C CYS A 132 -10.81 -5.31 10.41
N ALA A 133 -10.81 -5.51 11.74
CA ALA A 133 -11.95 -6.05 12.48
C ALA A 133 -12.85 -4.95 13.08
N VAL A 134 -12.47 -3.68 12.95
CA VAL A 134 -13.30 -2.55 13.34
C VAL A 134 -14.34 -2.34 12.27
N ALA A 135 -15.61 -2.57 12.65
CA ALA A 135 -16.74 -2.51 11.75
C ALA A 135 -17.87 -1.63 12.31
N ARG A 136 -18.69 -1.12 11.40
CA ARG A 136 -19.88 -0.35 11.74
C ARG A 136 -21.04 -0.74 10.84
N THR A 137 -22.16 -1.12 11.45
CA THR A 137 -23.40 -1.46 10.75
C THR A 137 -24.06 -0.20 10.16
N GLN A 138 -25.03 -0.39 9.26
CA GLN A 138 -25.76 0.73 8.64
C GLN A 138 -26.58 1.55 9.66
N ASP A 139 -27.08 0.92 10.73
CA ASP A 139 -27.75 1.56 11.86
C ASP A 139 -26.76 2.26 12.83
N GLY A 140 -25.46 2.20 12.55
CA GLY A 140 -24.42 2.91 13.30
C GLY A 140 -23.84 2.14 14.48
N THR A 141 -24.25 0.88 14.69
CA THR A 141 -23.76 -0.01 15.74
C THR A 141 -22.33 -0.45 15.44
N TRP A 142 -21.46 -0.35 16.46
CA TRP A 142 -20.05 -0.70 16.35
C TRP A 142 -19.80 -2.17 16.71
N VAL A 143 -18.98 -2.84 15.90
CA VAL A 143 -18.42 -4.16 16.20
C VAL A 143 -16.91 -4.04 16.10
N LEU A 144 -16.20 -4.14 17.22
CA LEU A 144 -14.75 -3.96 17.24
C LEU A 144 -14.09 -4.68 18.42
N PRO A 145 -12.79 -5.01 18.32
CA PRO A 145 -12.02 -5.55 19.45
C PRO A 145 -11.91 -4.54 20.61
N GLU A 146 -11.92 -5.02 21.86
CA GLU A 146 -11.89 -4.20 23.08
C GLU A 146 -10.78 -3.13 23.08
N ARG A 147 -9.59 -3.47 22.57
CA ARG A 147 -8.45 -2.54 22.46
C ARG A 147 -8.70 -1.31 21.57
N PHE A 148 -9.77 -1.30 20.77
CA PHE A 148 -10.17 -0.19 19.92
C PHE A 148 -11.47 0.50 20.39
N GLU A 149 -11.98 0.19 21.59
CA GLU A 149 -13.17 0.84 22.16
C GLU A 149 -13.05 2.36 22.22
N TRP A 150 -11.84 2.86 22.42
CA TRP A 150 -11.55 4.30 22.42
C TRP A 150 -11.93 5.00 21.11
N VAL A 151 -11.98 4.28 19.98
CA VAL A 151 -12.40 4.84 18.67
C VAL A 151 -13.85 5.31 18.72
N LYS A 152 -14.72 4.62 19.48
CA LYS A 152 -16.13 5.02 19.65
C LYS A 152 -16.28 6.32 20.43
N ALA A 153 -15.30 6.61 21.28
CA ALA A 153 -15.28 7.81 22.11
C ALA A 153 -14.71 9.03 21.38
N LEU A 154 -14.18 8.85 20.15
CA LEU A 154 -13.70 9.97 19.36
C LEU A 154 -14.88 10.86 18.94
N PRO A 155 -14.76 12.19 19.06
CA PRO A 155 -15.77 13.11 18.59
C PRO A 155 -16.02 12.99 17.10
N GLU A 156 -17.22 13.38 16.68
CA GLU A 156 -17.53 13.54 15.27
C GLU A 156 -16.67 14.65 14.63
N VAL A 157 -16.06 14.34 13.48
CA VAL A 157 -15.24 15.30 12.74
C VAL A 157 -16.16 16.25 11.96
N ARG A 158 -16.43 17.40 12.56
CA ARG A 158 -17.21 18.46 11.88
C ARG A 158 -16.36 19.15 10.82
N MET A 159 -16.74 18.94 9.56
CA MET A 159 -16.16 19.62 8.40
C MET A 159 -16.68 21.06 8.30
N LYS A 160 -15.75 21.99 8.09
CA LYS A 160 -16.04 23.39 7.77
C LYS A 160 -15.06 23.83 6.70
N THR A 161 -15.50 24.73 5.83
CA THR A 161 -14.60 25.39 4.86
C THR A 161 -13.34 25.89 5.58
N PRO A 162 -12.14 25.56 5.08
CA PRO A 162 -11.83 25.01 3.75
C PRO A 162 -11.64 23.48 3.67
N TYR A 163 -12.00 22.73 4.71
CA TYR A 163 -11.77 21.28 4.81
C TYR A 163 -12.88 20.46 4.12
N ALA A 164 -12.50 19.33 3.51
CA ALA A 164 -13.40 18.37 2.90
C ALA A 164 -13.20 16.96 3.52
N PRO A 165 -14.25 16.11 3.52
CA PRO A 165 -14.13 14.68 3.77
C PRO A 165 -13.05 14.03 2.89
N LEU A 166 -12.41 12.98 3.41
CA LEU A 166 -11.43 12.21 2.65
C LEU A 166 -12.07 11.57 1.42
N GLY A 167 -13.32 11.10 1.52
CA GLY A 167 -14.08 10.55 0.39
C GLY A 167 -14.33 11.55 -0.76
N ASP A 168 -14.21 12.85 -0.50
CA ASP A 168 -14.38 13.91 -1.51
C ASP A 168 -13.02 14.35 -2.12
N VAL A 169 -11.90 13.79 -1.66
CA VAL A 169 -10.59 14.01 -2.30
C VAL A 169 -10.64 13.46 -3.71
N GLN A 170 -10.13 14.22 -4.68
CA GLN A 170 -10.15 13.81 -6.08
C GLN A 170 -9.44 12.45 -6.23
N GLY A 171 -10.23 11.44 -6.59
CA GLY A 171 -9.76 10.10 -6.90
C GLY A 171 -9.15 10.02 -8.30
N ARG A 172 -9.38 8.89 -8.96
CA ARG A 172 -8.93 8.65 -10.32
C ARG A 172 -9.56 9.65 -11.31
N VAL A 173 -8.80 10.02 -12.33
CA VAL A 173 -9.17 11.01 -13.34
C VAL A 173 -8.99 10.45 -14.73
N THR A 174 -9.84 10.92 -15.64
CA THR A 174 -9.68 10.67 -17.06
C THR A 174 -9.19 11.93 -17.75
N VAL A 175 -8.11 11.82 -18.54
CA VAL A 175 -7.53 12.92 -19.31
C VAL A 175 -7.31 12.50 -20.76
N THR A 176 -7.30 13.46 -21.68
CA THR A 176 -6.98 13.19 -23.09
C THR A 176 -5.82 14.06 -23.54
N GLY A 177 -4.94 13.51 -24.37
CA GLY A 177 -3.77 14.20 -24.89
C GLY A 177 -2.88 13.30 -25.73
N ARG A 178 -1.80 13.88 -26.24
CA ARG A 178 -0.77 13.15 -26.98
C ARG A 178 0.34 12.69 -26.04
N LEU A 179 0.63 11.40 -25.99
CA LEU A 179 1.73 10.85 -25.18
C LEU A 179 3.05 10.97 -25.96
N THR A 180 4.04 11.61 -25.36
CA THR A 180 5.34 11.94 -25.99
C THR A 180 6.46 11.86 -24.96
N GLY A 181 7.71 12.00 -25.40
CA GLY A 181 8.83 12.25 -24.50
C GLY A 181 9.01 11.16 -23.44
N MET A 182 9.15 9.92 -23.87
CA MET A 182 9.30 8.75 -23.00
C MET A 182 10.67 8.75 -22.31
N TRP A 183 10.70 8.31 -21.06
CA TRP A 183 11.94 8.03 -20.34
C TRP A 183 11.78 6.84 -19.40
N GLY A 184 12.92 6.44 -18.86
CA GLY A 184 13.00 5.39 -17.86
C GLY A 184 13.45 4.05 -18.42
N PRO A 185 13.68 3.07 -17.54
CA PRO A 185 13.41 3.14 -16.10
C PRO A 185 14.30 4.17 -15.37
N MET A 186 13.70 5.11 -14.64
CA MET A 186 14.41 6.14 -13.85
C MET A 186 13.88 6.20 -12.42
N PRO A 187 14.70 6.60 -11.43
CA PRO A 187 14.27 6.67 -10.04
C PRO A 187 13.11 7.65 -9.80
N ASN A 188 12.00 7.14 -9.24
CA ASN A 188 10.87 7.93 -8.73
C ASN A 188 11.23 8.59 -7.38
N HIS A 189 10.22 9.17 -6.71
CA HIS A 189 10.40 9.80 -5.40
C HIS A 189 10.79 8.84 -4.26
N PHE A 190 10.56 7.53 -4.42
CA PHE A 190 11.01 6.45 -3.54
C PHE A 190 12.38 5.87 -3.95
N ALA A 191 13.02 6.41 -5.00
CA ALA A 191 14.22 5.89 -5.64
C ALA A 191 14.04 4.51 -6.32
N GLU A 192 12.81 4.19 -6.70
CA GLU A 192 12.46 2.98 -7.44
C GLU A 192 12.43 3.30 -8.94
N HIS A 193 12.90 2.39 -9.79
CA HIS A 193 13.00 2.66 -11.23
C HIS A 193 11.64 2.44 -11.91
N VAL A 194 11.10 3.50 -12.50
CA VAL A 194 9.80 3.51 -13.17
C VAL A 194 9.89 4.07 -14.58
N LEU A 195 8.97 3.67 -15.44
CA LEU A 195 8.74 4.26 -16.75
C LEU A 195 7.97 5.58 -16.60
N GLY A 196 8.29 6.55 -17.45
CA GLY A 196 7.58 7.81 -17.52
C GLY A 196 7.47 8.39 -18.92
N ALA A 197 6.59 9.36 -19.07
CA ALA A 197 6.20 10.01 -20.31
C ALA A 197 5.67 11.43 -20.06
N VAL A 198 5.49 12.20 -21.13
CA VAL A 198 4.78 13.48 -21.12
C VAL A 198 3.48 13.36 -21.89
N LEU A 199 2.36 13.67 -21.25
CA LEU A 199 1.10 13.89 -21.93
C LEU A 199 0.97 15.38 -22.28
N VAL A 200 0.73 15.68 -23.55
CA VAL A 200 0.62 17.03 -24.10
C VAL A 200 -0.82 17.33 -24.50
N VAL A 201 -1.36 18.44 -24.02
CA VAL A 201 -2.73 18.91 -24.31
C VAL A 201 -2.67 20.38 -24.69
N GLY A 202 -2.70 20.66 -26.00
CA GLY A 202 -2.45 22.01 -26.52
C GLY A 202 -1.04 22.48 -26.14
N GLN A 203 -0.95 23.47 -25.24
CA GLN A 203 0.32 23.99 -24.71
C GLN A 203 0.66 23.48 -23.30
N GLN A 204 -0.19 22.62 -22.72
CA GLN A 204 0.02 22.07 -21.38
C GLN A 204 0.76 20.74 -21.46
N HIS A 205 1.71 20.57 -20.55
CA HIS A 205 2.53 19.36 -20.43
C HIS A 205 2.33 18.81 -19.03
N ILE A 206 2.02 17.52 -18.91
CA ILE A 206 1.94 16.83 -17.63
C ILE A 206 2.74 15.55 -17.67
N THR A 207 3.50 15.29 -16.61
CA THR A 207 4.23 14.04 -16.45
C THR A 207 3.26 12.90 -16.15
N VAL A 208 3.38 11.81 -16.90
CA VAL A 208 2.77 10.51 -16.64
C VAL A 208 3.89 9.57 -16.19
N GLU A 209 3.68 8.84 -15.09
CA GLU A 209 4.70 7.97 -14.48
C GLU A 209 4.03 6.71 -13.94
N GLU A 210 4.69 5.55 -13.96
CA GLU A 210 4.15 4.39 -13.23
C GLU A 210 4.06 4.70 -11.72
N SER A 211 2.99 4.24 -11.07
CA SER A 211 2.80 4.43 -9.63
C SER A 211 3.86 3.69 -8.80
N GLU A 212 4.30 2.54 -9.31
CA GLU A 212 5.38 1.70 -8.80
C GLU A 212 6.03 0.91 -9.96
N PRO A 213 7.24 0.36 -9.79
CA PRO A 213 7.94 -0.34 -10.86
C PRO A 213 7.10 -1.48 -11.47
N GLY A 214 6.88 -1.43 -12.78
CA GLY A 214 6.11 -2.45 -13.49
C GLY A 214 4.61 -2.40 -13.23
N ALA A 215 4.09 -1.30 -12.66
CA ALA A 215 2.65 -1.10 -12.51
C ALA A 215 1.94 -0.86 -13.85
N PHE A 216 2.66 -0.38 -14.87
CA PHE A 216 2.12 -0.14 -16.21
C PHE A 216 3.22 -0.30 -17.28
N PRO A 217 3.75 -1.52 -17.47
CA PRO A 217 4.93 -1.78 -18.32
C PRO A 217 4.71 -1.40 -19.80
N GLN A 218 3.46 -1.40 -20.25
CA GLN A 218 3.03 -1.04 -21.59
C GLN A 218 2.99 0.48 -21.85
N LEU A 219 3.37 1.33 -20.89
CA LEU A 219 3.34 2.80 -21.04
C LEU A 219 4.05 3.26 -22.32
N HIS A 220 5.17 2.61 -22.66
CA HIS A 220 6.02 3.00 -23.79
C HIS A 220 5.53 2.49 -25.14
N ASP A 221 4.62 1.50 -25.16
CA ASP A 221 4.06 0.93 -26.39
C ASP A 221 3.15 1.92 -27.14
N HIS A 222 2.72 2.97 -26.43
CA HIS A 222 1.79 3.99 -26.93
C HIS A 222 2.45 5.35 -27.21
N ALA A 223 3.78 5.36 -27.39
CA ALA A 223 4.53 6.57 -27.68
C ALA A 223 4.05 7.26 -28.97
N GLU A 224 4.00 8.59 -28.92
CA GLU A 224 3.62 9.49 -30.03
C GLU A 224 2.17 9.33 -30.53
N GLN A 225 1.27 8.84 -29.69
CA GLN A 225 -0.14 8.61 -30.02
C GLN A 225 -1.09 9.56 -29.27
N ASP A 226 -2.23 9.87 -29.89
CA ASP A 226 -3.33 10.61 -29.28
C ASP A 226 -4.27 9.66 -28.53
N LEU A 227 -4.42 9.89 -27.22
CA LEU A 227 -4.98 8.91 -26.30
C LEU A 227 -5.99 9.54 -25.34
N VAL A 228 -6.80 8.66 -24.76
CA VAL A 228 -7.61 8.90 -23.57
C VAL A 228 -7.05 8.00 -22.47
N LEU A 229 -6.48 8.63 -21.46
CA LEU A 229 -5.95 7.98 -20.26
C LEU A 229 -7.06 7.98 -19.21
N ILE A 230 -7.66 6.82 -19.01
CA ILE A 230 -8.81 6.59 -18.13
C ILE A 230 -8.29 6.07 -16.79
N ASP A 231 -8.87 6.55 -15.70
CA ASP A 231 -8.59 6.06 -14.35
C ASP A 231 -7.13 6.24 -13.89
N ALA A 232 -6.48 7.33 -14.31
CA ALA A 232 -5.15 7.73 -13.83
C ALA A 232 -5.23 8.43 -12.46
N LEU A 233 -4.14 8.39 -11.69
CA LEU A 233 -4.09 8.93 -10.33
C LEU A 233 -3.45 10.31 -10.29
N PRO A 234 -4.16 11.39 -9.90
CA PRO A 234 -3.61 12.75 -9.89
C PRO A 234 -2.72 12.98 -8.68
N GLY A 235 -1.55 13.59 -8.86
CA GLY A 235 -0.72 13.96 -7.72
C GLY A 235 0.29 15.04 -8.04
N VAL A 236 1.23 15.24 -7.12
CA VAL A 236 2.27 16.26 -7.24
C VAL A 236 3.63 15.68 -6.87
N TRP A 237 4.66 16.18 -7.53
CA TRP A 237 6.04 15.99 -7.11
C TRP A 237 6.86 17.23 -7.47
N ARG A 238 7.61 17.75 -6.50
CA ARG A 238 8.42 18.97 -6.66
C ARG A 238 7.62 20.11 -7.31
N ASP A 239 6.39 20.30 -6.82
CA ASP A 239 5.44 21.31 -7.30
C ASP A 239 4.92 21.16 -8.73
N GLN A 240 5.25 20.06 -9.41
CA GLN A 240 4.70 19.76 -10.72
C GLN A 240 3.57 18.76 -10.57
N ALA A 241 2.43 19.07 -11.20
CA ALA A 241 1.31 18.14 -11.31
C ALA A 241 1.76 16.91 -12.11
N ARG A 242 1.28 15.74 -11.71
CA ARG A 242 1.59 14.45 -12.32
C ARG A 242 0.36 13.57 -12.36
N LEU A 243 0.41 12.59 -13.26
CA LEU A 243 -0.52 11.47 -13.31
C LEU A 243 0.28 10.20 -13.07
N TYR A 244 -0.18 9.37 -12.13
CA TYR A 244 0.37 8.04 -11.92
C TYR A 244 -0.52 7.01 -12.61
N VAL A 245 0.09 6.01 -13.22
CA VAL A 245 -0.60 4.92 -13.91
C VAL A 245 -0.30 3.58 -13.26
N ASP A 246 -1.29 2.71 -13.21
CA ASP A 246 -1.21 1.38 -12.62
C ASP A 246 -2.14 0.39 -13.34
N GLY A 247 -2.26 -0.84 -12.84
CA GLY A 247 -3.09 -1.89 -13.44
C GLY A 247 -4.58 -1.57 -13.57
N HIS A 248 -5.09 -0.52 -12.89
CA HIS A 248 -6.47 -0.05 -13.06
C HIS A 248 -6.60 1.07 -14.10
N THR A 249 -5.49 1.70 -14.49
CA THR A 249 -5.49 2.68 -15.56
C THR A 249 -5.74 2.00 -16.90
N GLN A 250 -6.58 2.60 -17.74
CA GLN A 250 -6.77 2.17 -19.13
C GLN A 250 -6.29 3.23 -20.10
N LEU A 251 -5.75 2.77 -21.21
CA LEU A 251 -5.31 3.62 -22.31
C LEU A 251 -6.11 3.23 -23.55
N ARG A 252 -6.83 4.20 -24.11
CA ARG A 252 -7.63 4.06 -25.33
C ARG A 252 -7.12 5.03 -26.37
N HIS A 253 -7.06 4.62 -27.64
CA HIS A 253 -6.77 5.57 -28.71
C HIS A 253 -7.96 6.52 -28.88
N ARG A 254 -7.70 7.82 -29.00
CA ARG A 254 -8.77 8.81 -29.14
C ARG A 254 -9.63 8.54 -30.39
N ALA A 255 -9.01 8.04 -31.47
CA ALA A 255 -9.67 7.74 -32.73
C ALA A 255 -10.65 6.56 -32.66
N GLU A 256 -10.53 5.69 -31.66
CA GLU A 256 -11.37 4.50 -31.48
C GLU A 256 -12.63 4.79 -30.66
N LEU A 257 -12.71 5.97 -30.02
CA LEU A 257 -13.82 6.37 -29.18
C LEU A 257 -14.75 7.31 -29.95
N SER A 258 -16.04 6.94 -30.02
CA SER A 258 -17.08 7.86 -30.45
C SER A 258 -17.29 8.93 -29.36
N ASP A 259 -17.92 10.06 -29.71
CA ASP A 259 -18.21 11.11 -28.73
C ASP A 259 -19.21 10.64 -27.65
N ASP A 260 -20.07 9.67 -27.97
CA ASP A 260 -21.01 9.05 -27.01
C ASP A 260 -20.30 8.07 -26.05
N ASP A 261 -19.20 7.46 -26.50
CA ASP A 261 -18.37 6.54 -25.69
C ASP A 261 -17.28 7.26 -24.88
N MET A 262 -17.17 8.58 -25.03
CA MET A 262 -16.15 9.36 -24.33
C MET A 262 -16.47 9.47 -22.83
N PRO A 263 -15.58 8.98 -21.95
CA PRO A 263 -15.74 9.17 -20.51
C PRO A 263 -15.64 10.65 -20.11
N GLU A 264 -16.13 11.00 -18.92
CA GLU A 264 -16.01 12.35 -18.39
C GLU A 264 -14.54 12.76 -18.24
N VAL A 265 -14.12 13.77 -19.01
CA VAL A 265 -12.73 14.22 -19.05
C VAL A 265 -12.47 15.33 -18.04
N THR A 266 -11.48 15.11 -17.17
CA THR A 266 -10.91 16.14 -16.31
C THR A 266 -9.94 17.01 -17.10
N ARG A 267 -10.19 18.33 -17.13
CA ARG A 267 -9.24 19.29 -17.72
C ARG A 267 -7.97 19.35 -16.87
N LEU A 268 -6.79 19.35 -17.50
CA LEU A 268 -5.51 19.37 -16.78
C LEU A 268 -5.37 20.54 -15.80
N GLY A 269 -5.87 21.73 -16.15
CA GLY A 269 -5.86 22.91 -15.27
C GLY A 269 -6.78 22.80 -14.04
N LEU A 270 -7.66 21.80 -13.99
CA LEU A 270 -8.57 21.53 -12.87
C LEU A 270 -8.11 20.35 -12.01
N LEU A 271 -6.94 19.75 -12.32
CA LEU A 271 -6.36 18.70 -11.50
C LEU A 271 -6.06 19.22 -10.10
N ARG A 272 -6.79 18.71 -9.11
CA ARG A 272 -6.50 18.93 -7.71
C ARG A 272 -5.40 17.97 -7.31
N THR A 273 -4.25 18.53 -6.99
CA THR A 273 -3.07 17.78 -6.54
C THR A 273 -2.78 17.99 -5.05
N ARG A 274 -3.65 18.76 -4.38
CA ARG A 274 -3.62 19.02 -2.95
C ARG A 274 -5.03 18.98 -2.38
N ALA A 275 -5.13 18.63 -1.11
CA ALA A 275 -6.38 18.64 -0.37
C ALA A 275 -6.26 19.42 0.94
N ASN A 276 -7.42 19.81 1.46
CA ASN A 276 -7.57 20.31 2.81
C ASN A 276 -8.43 19.29 3.55
N VAL A 277 -7.83 18.60 4.53
CA VAL A 277 -8.47 17.47 5.20
C VAL A 277 -8.40 17.65 6.71
N LYS A 278 -9.29 16.96 7.41
CA LYS A 278 -9.38 17.02 8.86
C LYS A 278 -9.85 15.67 9.39
N GLY A 279 -9.29 15.24 10.51
CA GLY A 279 -9.66 13.97 11.12
C GLY A 279 -8.97 13.72 12.45
N HIS A 280 -9.18 12.54 13.02
CA HIS A 280 -8.48 12.03 14.19
C HIS A 280 -7.32 11.13 13.77
N VAL A 281 -6.24 11.16 14.53
CA VAL A 281 -5.10 10.26 14.35
C VAL A 281 -5.42 8.90 14.96
N LEU A 282 -5.44 7.83 14.17
CA LEU A 282 -5.71 6.47 14.67
C LEU A 282 -4.44 5.74 15.13
N SER A 283 -3.35 5.93 14.41
CA SER A 283 -2.06 5.32 14.70
C SER A 283 -0.93 6.17 14.13
N ILE A 284 0.26 6.01 14.70
CA ILE A 284 1.47 6.72 14.31
C ILE A 284 2.62 5.72 14.26
N ARG A 285 3.48 5.86 13.26
CA ARG A 285 4.70 5.07 13.11
C ARG A 285 5.86 6.00 12.76
N GLN A 286 7.00 5.77 13.41
CA GLN A 286 8.25 6.45 13.09
C GLN A 286 9.26 5.41 12.61
N ARG A 287 9.95 5.72 11.52
CA ARG A 287 10.96 4.85 10.92
C ARG A 287 12.18 5.68 10.54
N THR A 288 13.34 5.12 10.80
CA THR A 288 14.63 5.67 10.36
C THR A 288 15.46 4.57 9.76
N GLY A 289 16.45 4.94 8.95
CA GLY A 289 17.37 3.99 8.35
C GLY A 289 18.43 4.68 7.50
N VAL A 290 19.17 3.87 6.76
CA VAL A 290 20.20 4.32 5.83
C VAL A 290 19.91 3.70 4.47
N ARG A 291 19.95 4.52 3.41
CA ARG A 291 19.76 4.09 2.02
C ARG A 291 20.99 3.31 1.53
N VAL A 292 20.85 2.63 0.41
CA VAL A 292 21.97 1.93 -0.26
C VAL A 292 23.10 2.90 -0.64
N ASP A 293 22.79 4.17 -0.93
CA ASP A 293 23.77 5.22 -1.21
C ASP A 293 24.42 5.82 0.07
N GLY A 294 24.17 5.23 1.24
CA GLY A 294 24.71 5.66 2.53
C GLY A 294 24.00 6.87 3.15
N LYS A 295 22.99 7.45 2.50
CA LYS A 295 22.28 8.61 3.05
C LYS A 295 21.26 8.19 4.12
N PRO A 296 21.21 8.86 5.27
CA PRO A 296 20.18 8.60 6.27
C PRO A 296 18.81 9.02 5.74
N TRP A 297 17.78 8.32 6.19
CA TRP A 297 16.39 8.69 5.94
C TRP A 297 15.57 8.55 7.21
N ALA A 298 14.53 9.38 7.31
CA ALA A 298 13.54 9.35 8.38
C ALA A 298 12.16 9.58 7.78
N MET A 299 11.17 8.87 8.34
CA MET A 299 9.77 8.93 7.95
C MET A 299 8.91 8.90 9.20
N VAL A 300 7.91 9.77 9.27
CA VAL A 300 6.76 9.64 10.16
C VAL A 300 5.55 9.34 9.29
N SER A 301 4.80 8.30 9.61
CA SER A 301 3.49 8.03 9.02
C SER A 301 2.41 7.98 10.09
N LEU A 302 1.20 8.39 9.75
CA LEU A 302 0.03 8.30 10.61
C LEU A 302 -1.21 7.96 9.78
N MET A 303 -2.21 7.36 10.43
CA MET A 303 -3.52 7.11 9.82
C MET A 303 -4.49 8.20 10.27
N LEU A 304 -4.95 9.03 9.32
CA LEU A 304 -5.96 10.06 9.58
C LEU A 304 -7.34 9.49 9.28
N TRP A 305 -8.28 9.64 10.21
CA TRP A 305 -9.66 9.19 10.07
C TRP A 305 -10.65 10.35 10.16
N ASP A 306 -11.50 10.50 9.16
CA ASP A 306 -12.49 11.59 9.10
C ASP A 306 -13.87 11.21 9.68
N GLY A 307 -14.03 10.00 10.21
CA GLY A 307 -15.32 9.45 10.66
C GLY A 307 -15.86 8.33 9.75
N HIS A 308 -15.46 8.32 8.48
CA HIS A 308 -15.98 7.41 7.44
C HIS A 308 -14.89 6.78 6.57
N HIS A 309 -13.73 7.43 6.49
CA HIS A 309 -12.62 7.04 5.64
C HIS A 309 -11.29 7.24 6.37
N VAL A 310 -10.29 6.48 5.94
CA VAL A 310 -8.90 6.62 6.39
C VAL A 310 -7.98 6.93 5.22
N ALA A 311 -6.96 7.74 5.50
CA ALA A 311 -5.85 7.97 4.59
C ALA A 311 -4.53 7.95 5.37
N GLU A 312 -3.50 7.36 4.77
CA GLU A 312 -2.15 7.45 5.32
C GLU A 312 -1.62 8.87 5.07
N VAL A 313 -1.10 9.50 6.11
CA VAL A 313 -0.38 10.76 6.02
C VAL A 313 1.09 10.49 6.29
N VAL A 314 1.99 11.02 5.46
CA VAL A 314 3.43 10.81 5.58
C VAL A 314 4.22 12.12 5.56
N ALA A 315 5.28 12.15 6.35
CA ALA A 315 6.29 13.20 6.36
C ALA A 315 7.69 12.58 6.28
N PHE A 316 8.54 13.16 5.44
CA PHE A 316 9.92 12.70 5.22
C PHE A 316 10.93 13.76 5.63
N GLY A 317 12.03 13.34 6.24
CA GLY A 317 13.19 14.20 6.51
C GLY A 317 12.80 15.56 7.10
N ALA A 318 13.09 16.65 6.37
CA ALA A 318 12.84 18.01 6.82
C ALA A 318 11.35 18.41 6.93
N SER A 319 10.41 17.59 6.48
CA SER A 319 8.97 17.77 6.74
C SER A 319 8.53 17.27 8.11
N ILE A 320 9.35 16.47 8.79
CA ILE A 320 9.08 16.01 10.14
C ILE A 320 9.39 17.18 11.10
N ASN A 321 8.35 17.67 11.78
CA ASN A 321 8.45 18.78 12.72
C ASN A 321 7.96 18.35 14.11
N GLN A 322 8.25 19.17 15.13
CA GLN A 322 7.91 18.85 16.52
C GLN A 322 6.40 18.62 16.72
N ARG A 323 5.54 19.38 16.04
CA ARG A 323 4.08 19.16 16.13
C ARG A 323 3.68 17.76 15.70
N LEU A 324 4.27 17.24 14.63
CA LEU A 324 4.02 15.86 14.17
C LEU A 324 4.55 14.82 15.15
N LEU A 325 5.68 15.10 15.81
CA LEU A 325 6.28 14.20 16.80
C LEU A 325 5.51 14.16 18.12
N ASP A 326 4.81 15.24 18.46
CA ASP A 326 4.01 15.36 19.69
C ASP A 326 2.60 14.75 19.55
N LEU A 327 2.16 14.44 18.33
CA LEU A 327 0.85 13.81 18.07
C LEU A 327 0.74 12.44 18.76
N ARG A 328 -0.47 12.12 19.18
CA ARG A 328 -0.87 10.84 19.78
C ARG A 328 -2.13 10.30 19.11
N PRO A 329 -2.35 8.97 19.15
CA PRO A 329 -3.64 8.40 18.80
C PRO A 329 -4.78 9.07 19.58
N GLY A 330 -5.82 9.49 18.87
CA GLY A 330 -6.96 10.26 19.37
C GLY A 330 -6.90 11.76 19.08
N ASP A 331 -5.71 12.32 18.87
CA ASP A 331 -5.56 13.75 18.59
C ASP A 331 -6.27 14.14 17.29
N GLY A 332 -6.90 15.32 17.29
CA GLY A 332 -7.45 15.91 16.09
C GLY A 332 -6.35 16.60 15.28
N LEU A 333 -6.32 16.32 13.98
CA LEU A 333 -5.37 16.88 13.02
C LEU A 333 -6.11 17.49 11.83
N ALA A 334 -5.84 18.77 11.56
CA ALA A 334 -6.31 19.48 10.39
C ALA A 334 -5.11 19.89 9.53
N MET A 335 -5.22 19.67 8.22
CA MET A 335 -4.16 19.98 7.27
C MET A 335 -4.73 20.75 6.09
N THR A 336 -4.05 21.85 5.72
CA THR A 336 -4.36 22.58 4.49
C THR A 336 -3.20 22.51 3.51
N GLY A 337 -3.52 22.34 2.23
CA GLY A 337 -2.52 22.20 1.17
C GLY A 337 -1.66 20.95 1.31
N VAL A 338 -2.19 19.86 1.87
CA VAL A 338 -1.47 18.57 1.91
C VAL A 338 -1.45 17.96 0.50
N GLU A 339 -0.32 17.38 0.11
CA GLU A 339 -0.09 16.90 -1.25
C GLU A 339 -0.71 15.53 -1.48
N LEU A 340 -1.34 15.33 -2.63
CA LEU A 340 -1.85 14.02 -3.03
C LEU A 340 -0.72 13.14 -3.53
N GLY A 341 -0.69 11.92 -3.03
CA GLY A 341 0.17 10.83 -3.44
C GLY A 341 -0.57 9.52 -3.44
N TRP A 342 0.06 8.53 -4.06
CA TRP A 342 -0.53 7.23 -4.27
C TRP A 342 0.53 6.16 -4.08
N ARG A 343 0.14 5.07 -3.43
CA ARG A 343 0.98 3.88 -3.31
C ARG A 343 0.08 2.66 -3.49
N SER A 344 0.40 1.83 -4.48
CA SER A 344 -0.40 0.63 -4.82
C SER A 344 -1.90 0.98 -4.96
N GLY A 345 -2.19 2.07 -5.67
CA GLY A 345 -3.56 2.59 -5.87
C GLY A 345 -4.20 3.31 -4.67
N ILE A 346 -3.63 3.26 -3.47
CA ILE A 346 -4.20 3.84 -2.24
C ILE A 346 -3.76 5.29 -2.04
N LEU A 347 -4.68 6.14 -1.61
CA LEU A 347 -4.42 7.55 -1.30
C LEU A 347 -3.42 7.69 -0.15
N GLN A 348 -2.37 8.45 -0.39
CA GLN A 348 -1.40 8.89 0.59
C GLN A 348 -1.31 10.42 0.59
N LEU A 349 -1.41 11.04 1.75
CA LEU A 349 -1.32 12.48 1.94
C LEU A 349 0.10 12.85 2.37
N ARG A 350 0.81 13.62 1.55
CA ARG A 350 2.22 13.95 1.76
C ARG A 350 2.38 15.35 2.34
N ILE A 351 3.07 15.45 3.46
CA ILE A 351 3.34 16.73 4.13
C ILE A 351 4.55 17.40 3.46
N ASP A 352 4.31 18.55 2.87
CA ASP A 352 5.35 19.47 2.40
C ASP A 352 5.66 20.49 3.49
N ASN A 353 6.94 20.62 3.83
CA ASN A 353 7.38 21.47 4.94
C ASN A 353 7.15 22.98 4.75
N ARG A 354 6.94 23.43 3.51
CA ARG A 354 6.71 24.84 3.17
C ARG A 354 5.24 25.13 2.93
N LYS A 355 4.49 24.18 2.37
CA LYS A 355 3.15 24.39 1.83
C LYS A 355 2.04 23.78 2.67
N THR A 356 2.30 22.68 3.36
CA THR A 356 1.31 22.10 4.25
C THR A 356 1.25 22.90 5.55
N ARG A 357 0.06 23.36 5.94
CA ARG A 357 -0.17 23.93 7.28
C ARG A 357 -0.89 22.90 8.13
N ILE A 358 -0.44 22.77 9.37
CA ILE A 358 -0.92 21.76 10.32
C ILE A 358 -1.45 22.46 11.56
N GLU A 359 -2.68 22.10 11.93
CA GLU A 359 -3.37 22.54 13.15
C GLU A 359 -3.83 21.31 13.92
N THR A 360 -3.57 21.29 15.23
CA THR A 360 -4.11 20.28 16.13
C THR A 360 -5.36 20.81 16.80
N PHE A 361 -6.36 19.96 16.98
CA PHE A 361 -7.55 20.29 17.74
C PHE A 361 -7.83 19.18 18.76
N THR A 362 -8.20 19.59 19.97
CA THR A 362 -8.60 18.67 21.02
C THR A 362 -10.07 18.34 20.83
N PRO A 363 -10.52 17.11 21.19
CA PRO A 363 -11.91 16.87 21.51
C PRO A 363 -12.44 17.97 22.44
N SER A 364 -13.40 18.75 21.95
CA SER A 364 -14.14 19.74 22.76
C SER A 364 -15.18 19.06 23.64
#